data_AF-A0A8T3NMB6-F1
#
_entry.id   AF-A0A8T3NMB6-F1
#
_cell.length_a   1.000
_cell.length_b   1.000
_cell.length_c   1.000
_cell.angle_alpha   90.00
_cell.angle_beta   90.00
_cell.angle_gamma   90.00
#
_symmetry.space_group_name_H-M   'P 1'
#
loop_
_entity.id
_entity.type
_entity.pdbx_description
1 polymer ?
#
loop_
_entity_poly.entity_id
_entity_poly.type
_entity_poly.pdbx_seq_one_letter_code
_entity_poly.pdbx_strand_id
1 'polypeptide(L)'
;MHIPDWLAAGMVGFGPLLLRTGLAVRRVHRAAGDTPIIVVGHSAGGLLSRLAMSDIPFRGRRMAVSDRVGALVTLGTPHELAQQPFSFAHAGIEAAAFLSRHAPGARFAPRTAYVTVGSDLVRPTVAPARHLWDRLLGALFRFAVGPTTDAGGDGIVQLSAVHLSGARQLSFHDVRHGHFGSPWYGDDEVVDRWWPVAVELWREALAVREGAGAGAPRRSSPSVDHAPGTPMAPAPIAPGNDIG
;
A
#
# COMPACT_ATOMS: atom_id res chain seq x y z
N MET A 1 13.99 6.06 -17.27
CA MET A 1 13.95 6.04 -15.79
C MET A 1 15.38 5.85 -15.33
N HIS A 2 16.01 6.87 -14.76
CA HIS A 2 17.45 6.83 -14.50
C HIS A 2 17.74 6.14 -13.15
N ILE A 3 18.81 5.34 -13.16
CA ILE A 3 19.39 4.59 -12.03
C ILE A 3 19.55 5.37 -10.70
N PRO A 4 19.70 6.72 -10.64
CA PRO A 4 19.79 7.46 -9.38
C PRO A 4 18.54 7.45 -8.49
N ASP A 5 17.35 7.28 -9.06
CA ASP A 5 16.08 7.48 -8.32
C ASP A 5 15.84 6.42 -7.24
N TRP A 6 16.31 5.19 -7.44
CA TRP A 6 16.15 4.08 -6.47
C TRP A 6 17.10 4.23 -5.27
N LEU A 7 18.29 4.81 -5.49
CA LEU A 7 19.25 5.10 -4.42
C LEU A 7 18.77 6.26 -3.54
N ALA A 8 18.16 7.29 -4.15
CA ALA A 8 17.56 8.41 -3.44
C ALA A 8 16.34 7.99 -2.59
N ALA A 9 15.56 6.99 -3.04
CA ALA A 9 14.45 6.43 -2.26
C ALA A 9 14.91 5.81 -0.92
N GLY A 10 16.14 5.28 -0.86
CA GLY A 10 16.77 4.82 0.37
C GLY A 10 17.11 5.94 1.37
N MET A 11 17.39 7.16 0.88
CA MET A 11 17.80 8.32 1.70
C MET A 11 16.63 9.20 2.16
N VAL A 12 15.53 9.29 1.40
CA VAL A 12 14.36 10.15 1.71
C VAL A 12 13.53 9.63 2.89
N GLY A 13 13.64 8.34 3.20
CA GLY A 13 12.86 7.68 4.23
C GLY A 13 11.38 7.48 3.86
N PHE A 14 10.70 6.58 4.57
CA PHE A 14 9.33 6.17 4.21
C PHE A 14 8.27 7.26 4.50
N GLY A 15 8.56 8.25 5.35
CA GLY A 15 7.58 9.28 5.74
C GLY A 15 7.13 10.22 4.59
N PRO A 16 8.05 10.91 3.90
CA PRO A 16 7.71 11.73 2.72
C PRO A 16 7.14 10.89 1.57
N LEU A 17 7.66 9.67 1.38
CA LEU A 17 7.18 8.74 0.34
C LEU A 17 5.76 8.23 0.63
N LEU A 18 5.39 8.03 1.90
CA LEU A 18 4.04 7.70 2.33
C LEU A 18 3.04 8.77 1.88
N LEU A 19 3.37 10.05 2.09
CA LEU A 19 2.49 11.15 1.64
C LEU A 19 2.34 11.16 0.13
N ARG A 20 3.44 11.05 -0.62
CA ARG A 20 3.40 11.00 -2.09
C ARG A 20 2.54 9.84 -2.58
N THR A 21 2.70 8.66 -1.97
CA THR A 21 1.91 7.46 -2.28
C THR A 21 0.42 7.70 -2.04
N GLY A 22 0.05 8.19 -0.86
CA GLY A 22 -1.36 8.48 -0.55
C GLY A 22 -1.95 9.58 -1.43
N LEU A 23 -1.18 10.59 -1.81
CA LEU A 23 -1.62 11.65 -2.72
C LEU A 23 -1.85 11.11 -4.14
N ALA A 24 -0.97 10.24 -4.61
CA ALA A 24 -1.13 9.55 -5.90
C ALA A 24 -2.41 8.69 -5.90
N VAL A 25 -2.64 7.88 -4.86
CA VAL A 25 -3.86 7.08 -4.71
C VAL A 25 -5.12 7.98 -4.74
N ARG A 26 -5.11 9.09 -3.98
CA ARG A 26 -6.24 10.04 -3.99
C ARG A 26 -6.48 10.65 -5.37
N ARG A 27 -5.42 10.99 -6.10
CA ARG A 27 -5.52 11.58 -7.44
C ARG A 27 -6.13 10.59 -8.43
N VAL A 28 -5.60 9.36 -8.47
CA VAL A 28 -6.07 8.32 -9.40
C VAL A 28 -7.51 7.90 -9.07
N HIS A 29 -7.85 7.76 -7.80
CA HIS A 29 -9.22 7.49 -7.36
C HIS A 29 -10.23 8.52 -7.88
N ARG A 30 -9.92 9.82 -7.75
CA ARG A 30 -10.78 10.88 -8.27
C ARG A 30 -10.88 10.85 -9.79
N ALA A 31 -9.77 10.59 -10.48
CA ALA A 31 -9.76 10.44 -11.93
C ALA A 31 -10.58 9.23 -12.41
N ALA A 32 -10.71 8.20 -11.56
CA ALA A 32 -11.55 7.02 -11.76
C ALA A 32 -13.02 7.21 -11.32
N GLY A 33 -13.49 8.46 -11.15
CA GLY A 33 -14.87 8.75 -10.77
C GLY A 33 -15.24 8.28 -9.36
N ASP A 34 -14.27 8.32 -8.43
CA ASP A 34 -14.41 7.86 -7.06
C ASP A 34 -14.74 6.37 -6.88
N THR A 35 -14.46 5.56 -7.91
CA THR A 35 -14.45 4.10 -7.80
C THR A 35 -13.15 3.66 -7.10
N PRO A 36 -13.21 2.80 -6.06
CA PRO A 36 -12.02 2.25 -5.44
C PRO A 36 -11.13 1.56 -6.46
N ILE A 37 -9.83 1.88 -6.47
CA ILE A 37 -8.89 1.46 -7.51
C ILE A 37 -8.08 0.23 -7.11
N ILE A 38 -7.45 -0.42 -8.09
CA ILE A 38 -6.38 -1.39 -7.86
C ILE A 38 -5.07 -0.62 -7.68
N VAL A 39 -4.34 -0.90 -6.60
CA VAL A 39 -3.00 -0.38 -6.36
C VAL A 39 -2.00 -1.51 -6.47
N VAL A 40 -0.97 -1.33 -7.30
CA VAL A 40 0.14 -2.29 -7.44
C VAL A 40 1.38 -1.69 -6.80
N GLY A 41 1.93 -2.37 -5.80
CA GLY A 41 3.14 -1.99 -5.10
C GLY A 41 4.24 -3.03 -5.27
N HIS A 42 5.34 -2.66 -5.90
CA HIS A 42 6.54 -3.50 -5.98
C HIS A 42 7.48 -3.21 -4.80
N SER A 43 8.02 -4.24 -4.17
CA SER A 43 9.03 -4.12 -3.11
C SER A 43 8.63 -3.11 -2.02
N ALA A 44 9.47 -2.11 -1.72
CA ALA A 44 9.15 -1.02 -0.79
C ALA A 44 7.84 -0.26 -1.13
N GLY A 45 7.44 -0.21 -2.40
CA GLY A 45 6.18 0.37 -2.85
C GLY A 45 4.94 -0.34 -2.27
N GLY A 46 5.02 -1.66 -2.05
CA GLY A 46 3.96 -2.41 -1.37
C GLY A 46 3.83 -2.02 0.11
N LEU A 47 4.96 -1.87 0.80
CA LEU A 47 4.98 -1.36 2.18
C LEU A 47 4.44 0.07 2.27
N LEU A 48 4.87 0.97 1.37
CA LEU A 48 4.37 2.35 1.30
C LEU A 48 2.87 2.42 1.01
N SER A 49 2.36 1.54 0.16
CA SER A 49 0.92 1.44 -0.12
C SER A 49 0.14 1.04 1.13
N ARG A 50 0.61 0.01 1.85
CA ARG A 50 0.01 -0.40 3.14
C ARG A 50 0.08 0.71 4.18
N LEU A 51 1.21 1.42 4.29
CA LEU A 51 1.35 2.57 5.18
C LEU A 51 0.39 3.70 4.82
N ALA A 52 0.20 4.01 3.53
CA ALA A 52 -0.74 5.02 3.10
C ALA A 52 -2.19 4.63 3.41
N MET A 53 -2.51 3.34 3.35
CA MET A 53 -3.83 2.81 3.72
C MET A 53 -4.07 2.81 5.24
N SER A 54 -3.01 2.72 6.06
CA SER A 54 -3.09 2.68 7.52
C SER A 54 -3.94 3.82 8.10
N ASP A 55 -4.81 3.46 9.05
CA ASP A 55 -5.56 4.35 9.92
C ASP A 55 -4.72 4.83 11.13
N ILE A 56 -3.60 4.17 11.42
CA ILE A 56 -2.65 4.59 12.45
C ILE A 56 -1.53 5.42 11.81
N PRO A 57 -1.17 6.59 12.36
CA PRO A 57 -0.08 7.41 11.84
C PRO A 57 1.29 6.71 11.96
N PHE A 58 2.05 6.69 10.86
CA PHE A 58 3.44 6.26 10.84
C PHE A 58 4.35 7.49 10.87
N ARG A 59 5.22 7.61 11.88
CA ARG A 59 6.08 8.79 12.12
C ARG A 59 5.30 10.12 12.02
N GLY A 60 4.12 10.17 12.66
CA GLY A 60 3.24 11.32 12.69
C GLY A 60 2.48 11.61 11.39
N ARG A 61 2.59 10.77 10.36
CA ARG A 61 1.94 10.97 9.06
C ARG A 61 0.87 9.91 8.81
N ARG A 62 -0.29 10.33 8.30
CA ARG A 62 -1.43 9.46 8.00
C ARG A 62 -2.13 9.92 6.73
N MET A 63 -2.38 9.00 5.80
CA MET A 63 -3.13 9.27 4.57
C MET A 63 -4.52 8.62 4.57
N ALA A 64 -4.69 7.50 5.27
CA ALA A 64 -5.94 6.76 5.44
C ALA A 64 -6.70 6.58 4.12
N VAL A 65 -6.01 6.04 3.10
CA VAL A 65 -6.59 5.85 1.77
C VAL A 65 -7.19 4.46 1.55
N SER A 66 -7.37 3.66 2.60
CA SER A 66 -7.94 2.30 2.50
C SER A 66 -9.29 2.27 1.79
N ASP A 67 -10.16 3.26 2.01
CA ASP A 67 -11.46 3.33 1.33
C ASP A 67 -11.39 3.60 -0.18
N ARG A 68 -10.24 4.07 -0.66
CA ARG A 68 -9.99 4.37 -2.08
C ARG A 68 -9.35 3.20 -2.81
N VAL A 69 -8.98 2.15 -2.10
CA VAL A 69 -8.29 0.97 -2.64
C VAL A 69 -9.23 -0.22 -2.58
N GLY A 70 -9.68 -0.68 -3.73
CA GLY A 70 -10.50 -1.89 -3.85
C GLY A 70 -9.66 -3.16 -3.85
N ALA A 71 -8.43 -3.10 -4.37
CA ALA A 71 -7.45 -4.19 -4.26
C ALA A 71 -6.03 -3.66 -4.13
N LEU A 72 -5.23 -4.31 -3.28
CA LEU A 72 -3.78 -4.09 -3.19
C LEU A 72 -3.05 -5.33 -3.71
N VAL A 73 -2.30 -5.18 -4.79
CA VAL A 73 -1.37 -6.19 -5.30
C VAL A 73 0.04 -5.82 -4.85
N THR A 74 0.76 -6.77 -4.26
CA THR A 74 2.15 -6.57 -3.86
C THR A 74 3.07 -7.57 -4.54
N LEU A 75 4.14 -7.07 -5.15
CA LEU A 75 5.08 -7.86 -5.95
C LEU A 75 6.43 -7.90 -5.22
N GLY A 76 6.86 -9.08 -4.77
CA GLY A 76 8.12 -9.27 -4.02
C GLY A 76 8.23 -8.34 -2.80
N THR A 77 7.11 -7.93 -2.18
CA THR A 77 7.14 -6.99 -1.07
C THR A 77 7.52 -7.68 0.23
N PRO A 78 8.54 -7.21 0.97
CA PRO A 78 8.99 -7.87 2.18
C PRO A 78 8.12 -7.45 3.38
N HIS A 79 6.98 -8.09 3.57
CA HIS A 79 6.02 -7.77 4.64
C HIS A 79 6.49 -8.21 6.02
N GLU A 80 7.24 -9.32 6.11
CA GLU A 80 7.79 -9.85 7.35
C GLU A 80 9.32 -9.71 7.39
N LEU A 81 9.79 -8.48 7.54
CA LEU A 81 11.22 -8.14 7.60
C LEU A 81 11.89 -8.38 8.96
N ALA A 82 11.12 -8.60 10.02
CA ALA A 82 11.65 -8.65 11.39
C ALA A 82 12.58 -9.84 11.67
N GLN A 83 12.58 -10.85 10.80
CA GLN A 83 13.36 -12.09 10.93
C GLN A 83 14.54 -12.17 9.94
N GLN A 84 14.79 -11.13 9.15
CA GLN A 84 15.64 -11.24 7.97
C GLN A 84 16.91 -10.38 8.03
N PRO A 85 18.09 -10.92 7.63
CA PRO A 85 19.37 -10.26 7.83
C PRO A 85 19.75 -9.27 6.70
N PHE A 86 18.79 -8.51 6.16
CA PHE A 86 19.03 -7.54 5.08
C PHE A 86 19.62 -6.22 5.59
N SER A 87 20.63 -5.68 4.89
CA SER A 87 21.20 -4.33 5.14
C SER A 87 20.43 -3.17 4.50
N PHE A 88 19.12 -3.31 4.20
CA PHE A 88 18.20 -2.22 3.81
C PHE A 88 17.84 -1.31 5.02
N ALA A 89 18.86 -0.98 5.80
CA ALA A 89 18.80 -0.79 7.22
C ALA A 89 17.90 0.39 7.65
N HIS A 90 17.06 0.09 8.65
CA HIS A 90 16.18 0.96 9.43
C HIS A 90 14.83 1.31 8.81
N ALA A 91 14.74 2.07 7.72
CA ALA A 91 13.45 2.64 7.31
C ALA A 91 12.42 1.58 6.84
N GLY A 92 12.85 0.60 6.03
CA GLY A 92 11.99 -0.49 5.57
C GLY A 92 11.61 -1.48 6.68
N ILE A 93 12.57 -1.80 7.56
CA ILE A 93 12.36 -2.67 8.72
C ILE A 93 11.37 -2.03 9.70
N GLU A 94 11.53 -0.73 9.98
CA GLU A 94 10.59 -0.01 10.84
C GLU A 94 9.18 0.05 10.24
N ALA A 95 9.08 0.32 8.93
CA ALA A 95 7.81 0.32 8.22
C ALA A 95 7.11 -1.05 8.30
N ALA A 96 7.82 -2.13 8.00
CA ALA A 96 7.30 -3.48 8.11
C ALA A 96 6.92 -3.84 9.55
N ALA A 97 7.78 -3.55 10.53
CA ALA A 97 7.49 -3.79 11.94
C ALA A 97 6.27 -2.98 12.44
N PHE A 98 6.13 -1.73 11.99
CA PHE A 98 4.94 -0.92 12.26
C PHE A 98 3.69 -1.56 11.67
N LEU A 99 3.74 -2.02 10.42
CA LEU A 99 2.62 -2.67 9.74
C LEU A 99 2.27 -4.02 10.38
N SER A 100 3.25 -4.84 10.78
CA SER A 100 2.98 -6.09 11.49
C SER A 100 2.24 -5.85 12.81
N ARG A 101 2.54 -4.75 13.52
CA ARG A 101 1.86 -4.40 14.79
C ARG A 101 0.49 -3.76 14.58
N HIS A 102 0.37 -2.81 13.66
CA HIS A 102 -0.80 -1.94 13.57
C HIS A 102 -1.71 -2.24 12.38
N ALA A 103 -1.23 -3.01 11.40
CA ALA A 103 -1.99 -3.41 10.23
C ALA A 103 -1.63 -4.83 9.74
N PRO A 104 -1.71 -5.85 10.60
CA PRO A 104 -1.32 -7.21 10.26
C PRO A 104 -2.20 -7.78 9.15
N GLY A 105 -1.61 -8.64 8.32
CA GLY A 105 -2.31 -9.34 7.24
C GLY A 105 -3.07 -8.42 6.29
N ALA A 106 -4.17 -8.93 5.75
CA ALA A 106 -5.15 -8.21 4.94
C ALA A 106 -6.13 -7.37 5.80
N ARG A 107 -5.61 -6.42 6.59
CA ARG A 107 -6.36 -5.61 7.58
C ARG A 107 -7.72 -5.08 7.09
N PHE A 108 -7.80 -4.62 5.83
CA PHE A 108 -9.00 -3.96 5.28
C PHE A 108 -9.91 -4.89 4.46
N ALA A 109 -9.61 -6.19 4.43
CA ALA A 109 -10.54 -7.18 3.89
C ALA A 109 -11.85 -7.22 4.71
N PRO A 110 -13.00 -7.56 4.11
CA PRO A 110 -13.20 -7.90 2.69
C PRO A 110 -13.43 -6.69 1.78
N ARG A 111 -13.48 -5.46 2.33
CA ARG A 111 -13.70 -4.23 1.53
C ARG A 111 -12.50 -3.87 0.64
N THR A 112 -11.31 -4.36 0.96
CA THR A 112 -10.13 -4.29 0.10
C THR A 112 -9.56 -5.68 -0.07
N ALA A 113 -9.45 -6.14 -1.31
CA ALA A 113 -8.76 -7.38 -1.64
C ALA A 113 -7.23 -7.21 -1.51
N TYR A 114 -6.54 -8.30 -1.21
CA TYR A 114 -5.08 -8.35 -1.14
C TYR A 114 -4.57 -9.49 -1.99
N VAL A 115 -3.60 -9.20 -2.87
CA VAL A 115 -2.84 -10.19 -3.62
C VAL A 115 -1.36 -10.01 -3.30
N THR A 116 -0.69 -11.08 -2.90
CA THR A 116 0.75 -11.10 -2.65
C THR A 116 1.39 -12.05 -3.64
N VAL A 117 2.34 -11.55 -4.44
CA VAL A 117 3.04 -12.30 -5.47
C VAL A 117 4.51 -12.37 -5.08
N GLY A 118 5.02 -13.59 -4.92
CA GLY A 118 6.42 -13.86 -4.59
C GLY A 118 7.02 -14.93 -5.50
N SER A 119 8.32 -15.13 -5.41
CA SER A 119 9.00 -16.24 -6.08
C SER A 119 10.04 -16.92 -5.21
N ASP A 120 10.33 -18.19 -5.48
CA ASP A 120 11.44 -18.97 -4.89
C ASP A 120 12.52 -19.37 -5.92
N LEU A 121 12.56 -18.75 -7.10
CA LEU A 121 13.50 -19.06 -8.20
C LEU A 121 14.95 -19.13 -7.73
N VAL A 122 15.39 -18.11 -6.97
CA VAL A 122 16.74 -18.06 -6.41
C VAL A 122 16.75 -18.92 -5.17
N ARG A 123 17.08 -20.20 -5.38
CA ARG A 123 17.44 -21.12 -4.30
C ARG A 123 18.93 -20.96 -4.03
N PRO A 124 19.36 -20.75 -2.78
CA PRO A 124 20.78 -20.77 -2.45
C PRO A 124 21.33 -22.14 -2.84
N THR A 125 22.06 -22.18 -3.95
CA THR A 125 22.78 -23.38 -4.33
C THR A 125 24.09 -23.35 -3.57
N VAL A 126 24.32 -24.36 -2.72
CA VAL A 126 25.64 -24.68 -2.15
C VAL A 126 26.51 -25.30 -3.26
N ALA A 127 26.55 -24.68 -4.43
CA ALA A 127 27.44 -25.07 -5.51
C ALA A 127 28.66 -24.14 -5.43
N PRO A 128 29.90 -24.66 -5.37
CA PRO A 128 31.08 -23.82 -5.38
C PRO A 128 31.06 -23.00 -6.68
N ALA A 129 31.00 -21.67 -6.53
CA ALA A 129 31.03 -20.74 -7.64
C ALA A 129 32.28 -21.02 -8.49
N ARG A 130 32.06 -21.39 -9.76
CA ARG A 130 33.12 -21.87 -10.67
C ARG A 130 33.95 -20.71 -11.23
N HIS A 131 33.44 -19.48 -11.17
CA HIS A 131 34.09 -18.29 -11.69
C HIS A 131 34.23 -17.17 -10.63
N LEU A 132 35.32 -16.42 -10.70
CA LEU A 132 35.61 -15.28 -9.81
C LEU A 132 34.51 -14.20 -9.90
N TRP A 133 33.93 -14.02 -11.09
CA TRP A 133 32.80 -13.12 -11.34
C TRP A 133 31.52 -13.55 -10.63
N ASP A 134 31.21 -14.85 -10.56
CA ASP A 134 30.05 -15.37 -9.82
C ASP A 134 30.20 -15.14 -8.31
N ARG A 135 31.45 -15.23 -7.81
CA ARG A 135 31.76 -14.93 -6.41
C ARG A 135 31.60 -13.45 -6.11
N LEU A 136 32.04 -12.58 -7.01
CA LEU A 136 31.92 -11.13 -6.88
C LEU A 136 30.45 -10.68 -6.96
N LEU A 137 29.70 -11.16 -7.94
CA LEU A 137 28.26 -10.90 -8.07
C LEU A 137 27.50 -11.46 -6.88
N GLY A 138 27.81 -12.69 -6.44
CA GLY A 138 27.24 -13.27 -5.23
C GLY A 138 27.60 -12.48 -3.96
N ALA A 139 28.79 -11.88 -3.88
CA ALA A 139 29.20 -11.05 -2.75
C ALA A 139 28.52 -9.68 -2.75
N LEU A 140 28.42 -9.02 -3.92
CA LEU A 140 27.69 -7.77 -4.09
C LEU A 140 26.20 -7.95 -3.81
N PHE A 141 25.65 -9.08 -4.24
CA PHE A 141 24.29 -9.48 -3.95
C PHE A 141 24.09 -9.74 -2.46
N ARG A 142 24.90 -10.56 -1.79
CA ARG A 142 24.86 -10.76 -0.33
C ARG A 142 25.07 -9.46 0.47
N PHE A 143 25.83 -8.52 -0.07
CA PHE A 143 26.04 -7.20 0.54
C PHE A 143 24.77 -6.33 0.45
N ALA A 144 24.08 -6.35 -0.69
CA ALA A 144 22.82 -5.62 -0.88
C ALA A 144 21.61 -6.32 -0.23
N VAL A 145 21.65 -7.65 -0.15
CA VAL A 145 20.53 -8.57 0.12
C VAL A 145 20.78 -9.39 1.40
N GLY A 146 21.81 -9.11 2.20
CA GLY A 146 22.07 -9.87 3.43
C GLY A 146 22.47 -11.35 3.21
N PRO A 147 22.79 -12.10 4.28
CA PRO A 147 23.01 -13.54 4.19
C PRO A 147 21.77 -14.25 3.65
N THR A 148 21.98 -15.01 2.58
CA THR A 148 21.02 -15.97 2.04
C THR A 148 20.77 -17.05 3.09
N THR A 149 19.55 -17.12 3.64
CA THR A 149 19.07 -18.33 4.33
C THR A 149 18.84 -19.42 3.27
N ASP A 150 18.76 -20.69 3.66
CA ASP A 150 18.41 -21.82 2.77
C ASP A 150 17.01 -21.69 2.11
N ALA A 151 16.24 -20.65 2.46
CA ALA A 151 14.93 -20.38 1.92
C ALA A 151 15.00 -19.71 0.54
N GLY A 152 14.28 -20.28 -0.44
CA GLY A 152 14.17 -19.69 -1.77
C GLY A 152 13.53 -18.30 -1.77
N GLY A 153 13.93 -17.47 -2.73
CA GLY A 153 13.39 -16.13 -2.93
C GLY A 153 13.46 -15.67 -4.38
N ASP A 154 13.05 -14.44 -4.62
CA ASP A 154 13.11 -13.80 -5.95
C ASP A 154 14.48 -13.15 -6.26
N GLY A 155 15.43 -13.38 -5.36
CA GLY A 155 16.76 -12.80 -5.38
C GLY A 155 16.89 -11.46 -4.65
N ILE A 156 15.84 -10.88 -4.09
CA ILE A 156 16.01 -9.80 -3.09
C ILE A 156 15.22 -10.12 -1.84
N VAL A 157 14.03 -10.70 -1.99
CA VAL A 157 13.13 -11.01 -0.89
C VAL A 157 12.90 -12.51 -0.86
N GLN A 158 13.05 -13.10 0.33
CA GLN A 158 12.71 -14.50 0.57
C GLN A 158 11.21 -14.70 0.49
N LEU A 159 10.77 -15.80 -0.13
CA LEU A 159 9.34 -16.09 -0.31
C LEU A 159 8.58 -16.10 1.02
N SER A 160 9.21 -16.57 2.10
CA SER A 160 8.66 -16.58 3.45
C SER A 160 8.25 -15.20 3.98
N ALA A 161 8.87 -14.12 3.49
CA ALA A 161 8.58 -12.75 3.89
C ALA A 161 7.59 -12.03 2.97
N VAL A 162 7.18 -12.64 1.85
CA VAL A 162 6.34 -11.99 0.80
C VAL A 162 4.85 -12.13 1.06
N HIS A 163 4.44 -13.17 1.77
CA HIS A 163 3.03 -13.48 1.90
C HIS A 163 2.39 -12.82 3.14
N LEU A 164 1.10 -12.50 3.02
CA LEU A 164 0.30 -11.90 4.10
C LEU A 164 -0.87 -12.79 4.42
N SER A 165 -1.12 -13.01 5.72
CA SER A 165 -2.31 -13.70 6.18
C SER A 165 -3.59 -13.00 5.69
N GLY A 166 -4.55 -13.79 5.19
CA GLY A 166 -5.80 -13.30 4.63
C GLY A 166 -5.70 -12.70 3.22
N ALA A 167 -4.52 -12.67 2.60
CA ALA A 167 -4.36 -12.30 1.20
C ALA A 167 -4.45 -13.53 0.28
N ARG A 168 -4.75 -13.31 -1.00
CA ARG A 168 -4.48 -14.30 -2.05
C ARG A 168 -2.97 -14.36 -2.27
N GLN A 169 -2.38 -15.52 -2.08
CA GLN A 169 -0.93 -15.75 -2.16
C GLN A 169 -0.60 -16.49 -3.46
N LEU A 170 0.19 -15.86 -4.33
CA LEU A 170 0.68 -16.43 -5.57
C LEU A 170 2.20 -16.59 -5.48
N SER A 171 2.69 -17.81 -5.66
CA SER A 171 4.12 -18.12 -5.62
C SER A 171 4.56 -18.62 -6.98
N PHE A 172 5.60 -18.00 -7.54
CA PHE A 172 6.20 -18.37 -8.82
C PHE A 172 7.57 -19.00 -8.63
N HIS A 173 8.03 -19.76 -9.62
CA HIS A 173 9.30 -20.51 -9.54
C HIS A 173 10.34 -20.03 -10.55
N ASP A 174 10.00 -19.00 -11.32
CA ASP A 174 10.68 -18.56 -12.53
C ASP A 174 10.82 -17.03 -12.61
N VAL A 175 10.49 -16.31 -11.53
CA VAL A 175 10.41 -14.83 -11.53
C VAL A 175 11.44 -14.21 -10.60
N ARG A 176 12.14 -13.17 -11.08
CA ARG A 176 13.08 -12.36 -10.29
C ARG A 176 12.45 -11.09 -9.74
N HIS A 177 13.10 -10.54 -8.72
CA HIS A 177 12.69 -9.28 -8.10
C HIS A 177 12.71 -8.08 -9.06
N GLY A 178 13.62 -8.07 -10.02
CA GLY A 178 13.78 -7.00 -11.00
C GLY A 178 14.31 -7.51 -12.33
N HIS A 179 14.28 -6.64 -13.33
CA HIS A 179 14.42 -6.89 -14.78
C HIS A 179 15.71 -7.58 -15.27
N PHE A 180 16.65 -7.97 -14.39
CA PHE A 180 17.94 -8.49 -14.83
C PHE A 180 17.99 -10.02 -14.80
N GLY A 181 18.18 -10.62 -15.98
CA GLY A 181 18.62 -12.01 -16.15
C GLY A 181 17.55 -13.10 -16.09
N SER A 182 16.28 -12.76 -15.87
CA SER A 182 15.10 -13.65 -15.94
C SER A 182 13.82 -12.80 -16.01
N PRO A 183 12.65 -13.38 -16.31
CA PRO A 183 11.38 -12.66 -16.20
C PRO A 183 11.22 -12.04 -14.80
N TRP A 184 10.67 -10.84 -14.72
CA TRP A 184 10.34 -10.18 -13.44
C TRP A 184 8.83 -9.94 -13.36
N TYR A 185 8.32 -9.60 -12.18
CA TYR A 185 6.87 -9.55 -11.92
C TYR A 185 6.04 -8.67 -12.86
N GLY A 186 6.66 -7.70 -13.54
CA GLY A 186 5.99 -6.78 -14.45
C GLY A 186 6.21 -7.04 -15.93
N ASP A 187 6.87 -8.13 -16.34
CA ASP A 187 6.84 -8.53 -17.75
C ASP A 187 5.44 -9.03 -18.13
N ASP A 188 5.01 -8.77 -19.36
CA ASP A 188 3.63 -9.04 -19.81
C ASP A 188 3.20 -10.49 -19.52
N GLU A 189 4.05 -11.47 -19.82
CA GLU A 189 3.81 -12.89 -19.55
C GLU A 189 3.68 -13.23 -18.05
N VAL A 190 4.21 -12.38 -17.16
CA VAL A 190 4.06 -12.52 -15.71
C VAL A 190 2.83 -11.77 -15.24
N VAL A 191 2.54 -10.59 -15.78
CA VAL A 191 1.31 -9.83 -15.52
C VAL A 191 0.08 -10.67 -15.85
N ASP A 192 0.08 -11.38 -16.97
CA ASP A 192 -1.01 -12.28 -17.39
C ASP A 192 -1.30 -13.39 -16.37
N ARG A 193 -0.34 -13.73 -15.50
CA ARG A 193 -0.51 -14.75 -14.46
C ARG A 193 -1.20 -14.22 -13.22
N TRP A 194 -0.98 -12.96 -12.82
CA TRP A 194 -1.52 -12.42 -11.57
C TRP A 194 -2.61 -11.37 -11.75
N TRP A 195 -2.66 -10.67 -12.90
CA TRP A 195 -3.62 -9.61 -13.16
C TRP A 195 -5.08 -10.09 -13.17
N PRO A 196 -5.45 -11.22 -13.81
CA PRO A 196 -6.82 -11.70 -13.80
C PRO A 196 -7.35 -11.95 -12.38
N VAL A 197 -6.51 -12.53 -11.52
CA VAL A 197 -6.82 -12.79 -10.10
C VAL A 197 -7.06 -11.49 -9.34
N ALA A 198 -6.23 -10.46 -9.59
CA ALA A 198 -6.40 -9.16 -8.95
C ALA A 198 -7.70 -8.47 -9.37
N VAL A 199 -8.07 -8.54 -10.65
CA VAL A 199 -9.30 -7.96 -11.19
C VAL A 199 -10.55 -8.66 -10.65
N GLU A 200 -10.53 -9.99 -10.56
CA GLU A 200 -11.61 -10.78 -9.98
C GLU A 200 -11.87 -10.36 -8.52
N LEU A 201 -10.84 -10.42 -7.67
CA LEU A 201 -10.96 -10.07 -6.25
C LEU A 201 -11.29 -8.59 -6.03
N TRP A 202 -10.84 -7.71 -6.92
CA TRP A 202 -11.24 -6.30 -6.90
C TRP A 202 -12.74 -6.14 -7.11
N ARG A 203 -13.34 -6.84 -8.08
CA ARG A 203 -14.80 -6.81 -8.34
C ARG A 203 -15.58 -7.34 -7.14
N GLU A 204 -15.12 -8.42 -6.51
CA GLU A 204 -15.72 -8.93 -5.28
C GLU A 204 -15.70 -7.89 -4.15
N ALA A 205 -14.55 -7.23 -3.94
CA ALA A 205 -14.42 -6.19 -2.93
C ALA A 205 -15.35 -4.98 -3.21
N LEU A 206 -15.56 -4.63 -4.48
CA LEU A 206 -16.53 -3.59 -4.86
C LEU A 206 -17.97 -4.00 -4.52
N ALA A 207 -18.37 -5.24 -4.86
CA ALA A 207 -19.71 -5.75 -4.52
C ALA A 207 -19.96 -5.75 -2.99
N VAL A 208 -18.94 -6.11 -2.19
CA VAL A 208 -19.00 -6.01 -0.73
C VAL A 208 -19.21 -4.56 -0.26
N ARG A 209 -18.56 -3.59 -0.91
CA ARG A 209 -18.72 -2.17 -0.57
C ARG A 209 -20.12 -1.65 -0.87
N GLU A 210 -20.68 -2.04 -2.01
CA GLU A 210 -22.04 -1.67 -2.43
C GLU A 210 -23.09 -2.27 -1.49
N GLY A 211 -22.97 -3.56 -1.16
CA GLY A 211 -23.87 -4.25 -0.23
C GLY A 211 -23.88 -3.64 1.18
N ALA A 212 -22.71 -3.19 1.67
CA ALA A 212 -22.61 -2.48 2.95
C ALA A 212 -23.20 -1.06 2.91
N GLY A 213 -23.24 -0.42 1.74
CA GLY A 213 -23.87 0.90 1.55
C GLY A 213 -25.40 0.85 1.52
N ALA A 214 -25.98 -0.28 1.09
CA ALA A 214 -27.43 -0.47 1.02
C ALA A 214 -28.09 -0.70 2.40
N GLY A 215 -27.33 -1.12 3.42
CA GLY A 215 -27.82 -1.38 4.78
C GLY A 215 -27.64 -0.24 5.78
N ALA A 216 -26.93 0.84 5.41
CA ALA A 216 -26.76 1.99 6.30
C ALA A 216 -27.97 2.93 6.17
N PRO A 217 -28.68 3.29 7.26
CA PRO A 217 -29.76 4.26 7.18
C PRO A 217 -29.20 5.56 6.61
N ARG A 218 -29.77 6.02 5.48
CA ARG A 218 -29.50 7.36 4.96
C ARG A 218 -29.80 8.33 6.10
N ARG A 219 -28.77 8.98 6.65
CA ARG A 219 -28.98 10.11 7.55
C ARG A 219 -29.72 11.15 6.75
N SER A 220 -31.01 11.30 6.99
CA SER A 220 -31.76 12.45 6.53
C SER A 220 -31.07 13.68 7.12
N SER A 221 -30.65 14.59 6.24
CA SER A 221 -30.31 15.94 6.65
C SER A 221 -31.53 16.51 7.40
N PRO A 222 -31.36 17.23 8.52
CA PRO A 222 -32.49 17.91 9.13
C PRO A 222 -33.00 18.92 8.11
N SER A 223 -34.25 18.75 7.68
CA SER A 223 -35.01 19.82 7.03
C SER A 223 -35.11 20.97 8.03
N VAL A 224 -34.44 22.07 7.72
CA VAL A 224 -34.68 23.34 8.41
C VAL A 224 -36.02 23.83 7.90
N ASP A 225 -37.09 23.48 8.61
CA ASP A 225 -38.39 24.11 8.43
C ASP A 225 -38.28 25.57 8.89
N HIS A 226 -38.27 26.49 7.93
CA HIS A 226 -38.51 27.89 8.22
C HIS A 226 -40.00 28.07 8.58
N ALA A 227 -40.28 28.19 9.87
CA ALA A 227 -41.54 28.74 10.35
C ALA A 227 -41.64 30.24 9.94
N PRO A 228 -42.81 30.72 9.51
CA PRO A 228 -43.00 32.12 9.14
C PRO A 228 -42.90 33.02 10.38
N GLY A 229 -42.09 34.07 10.27
CA GLY A 229 -41.80 35.00 11.36
C GLY A 229 -43.02 35.80 11.82
N THR A 230 -43.19 35.87 13.13
CA THR A 230 -44.10 36.79 13.82
C THR A 230 -43.64 38.24 13.61
N PRO A 231 -44.51 39.18 13.19
CA PRO A 231 -44.12 40.58 13.04
C PRO A 231 -43.91 41.24 14.42
N MET A 232 -42.76 41.87 14.59
CA MET A 232 -42.36 42.60 15.79
C MET A 232 -43.05 43.98 15.80
N ALA A 233 -43.77 44.29 16.89
CA ALA A 233 -44.44 45.57 17.08
C ALA A 233 -43.42 46.72 17.26
N PRO A 234 -43.71 47.94 16.75
CA PRO A 234 -42.82 49.09 16.92
C PRO A 234 -42.81 49.61 18.35
N ALA A 235 -41.61 49.94 18.84
CA ALA A 235 -41.38 50.52 20.17
C ALA A 235 -41.91 51.97 20.26
N PRO A 236 -42.40 52.41 21.44
CA PRO A 236 -42.96 53.75 21.61
C PRO A 236 -41.87 54.84 21.66
N ILE A 237 -42.18 55.97 21.01
CA ILE A 237 -41.39 57.20 21.01
C ILE A 237 -41.61 57.92 22.35
N ALA A 238 -40.53 58.22 23.08
CA ALA A 238 -40.57 59.04 24.29
C ALA A 238 -40.62 60.54 23.91
N PRO A 239 -41.36 61.39 24.67
CA PRO A 239 -41.50 62.81 24.37
C PRO A 239 -40.22 63.58 24.71
N GLY A 240 -39.92 64.57 23.86
CA GLY A 240 -38.82 65.50 24.05
C GLY A 240 -39.05 66.43 25.23
N ASN A 241 -37.96 66.85 25.85
CA ASN A 241 -37.95 68.03 26.70
C ASN A 241 -37.14 69.15 26.05
N ASP A 242 -37.82 70.27 26.07
CA ASP A 242 -37.54 71.57 25.49
C ASP A 242 -36.50 72.34 26.35
N ILE A 243 -35.67 73.11 25.64
CA ILE A 243 -35.03 74.41 25.95
C ILE A 243 -34.22 74.65 27.24
N GLY A 244 -32.99 75.15 27.01
CA GLY A 244 -32.11 75.83 27.94
C GLY A 244 -30.78 76.17 27.27
#